data_AF-A0A7C5M4L6-F1
#
_entry.id   AF-A0A7C5M4L6-F1
#
_cell.length_a   1.000
_cell.length_b   1.000
_cell.length_c   1.000
_cell.angle_alpha   90.00
_cell.angle_beta   90.00
_cell.angle_gamma   90.00
#
_symmetry.space_group_name_H-M   'P 1'
#
loop_
_entity.id
_entity.type
_entity.pdbx_description
1 polymer ?
#
loop_
_entity_poly.entity_id
_entity_poly.type
_entity_poly.pdbx_seq_one_letter_code
_entity_poly.pdbx_strand_id
1 'polypeptide(L)' 'MRLFFLQLFSTLAILATSAKLPAQPVPDSLFTAFQYRNVGPTRGGRVTAVCGVAARPGTYYMGATGGGVWQTTD' A
#
# COMPACT_ATOMS: atom_id res chain seq x y z
N MET A 1 -15.10 -49.67 -22.55
CA MET A 1 -14.69 -48.37 -23.15
C MET A 1 -15.69 -47.23 -22.87
N ARG A 2 -17.00 -47.40 -23.10
CA ARG A 2 -18.02 -46.33 -22.92
C ARG A 2 -18.12 -45.73 -21.50
N LEU A 3 -17.96 -46.53 -20.45
CA LEU A 3 -18.00 -46.08 -19.05
C LEU A 3 -16.76 -45.27 -18.62
N PHE A 4 -15.59 -45.59 -19.17
CA PHE A 4 -14.32 -44.90 -18.86
C PHE A 4 -14.29 -43.49 -19.48
N PHE A 5 -14.82 -43.36 -20.70
CA PHE A 5 -14.99 -42.06 -21.35
C PHE A 5 -15.98 -41.16 -20.61
N LEU A 6 -17.09 -41.69 -20.08
CA LEU A 6 -18.02 -40.89 -19.27
C LEU A 6 -17.40 -40.38 -17.97
N GLN A 7 -16.62 -41.23 -17.28
CA GLN A 7 -15.92 -40.85 -16.04
C GLN A 7 -14.88 -39.76 -16.29
N LEU A 8 -14.07 -39.90 -17.36
CA LEU A 8 -13.06 -38.92 -17.74
C LEU A 8 -13.68 -37.57 -18.16
N PHE A 9 -14.82 -37.60 -18.86
CA PHE A 9 -15.53 -36.39 -19.27
C PHE A 9 -16.13 -35.64 -18.06
N SER A 10 -16.65 -36.39 -17.08
CA SER A 10 -17.23 -35.84 -15.86
C SER A 10 -16.16 -35.17 -14.97
N THR A 11 -14.98 -35.80 -14.83
CA THR A 11 -13.87 -35.21 -14.06
C THR A 11 -13.26 -33.99 -14.75
N LEU A 12 -13.14 -33.98 -16.08
CA LEU A 12 -12.72 -32.79 -16.83
C LEU A 12 -13.71 -31.63 -16.68
N ALA A 13 -15.01 -31.93 -16.67
CA ALA A 13 -16.05 -30.92 -16.49
C ALA A 13 -16.01 -30.28 -15.08
N ILE A 14 -15.71 -31.07 -14.05
CA ILE A 14 -15.53 -30.57 -12.67
C ILE A 14 -14.26 -29.71 -12.56
N LEU A 15 -13.16 -30.10 -13.21
CA LEU A 15 -11.93 -29.31 -13.21
C LEU A 15 -12.08 -28.00 -13.98
N ALA A 16 -12.88 -27.99 -15.06
CA ALA A 16 -13.18 -26.82 -15.87
C ALA A 16 -14.12 -25.80 -15.18
N THR A 17 -14.84 -26.22 -14.12
CA THR A 17 -15.80 -25.40 -13.38
C THR A 17 -15.24 -24.85 -12.06
N SER A 18 -13.92 -24.87 -11.85
CA SER A 18 -13.30 -24.17 -10.72
C SER A 18 -13.58 -22.66 -10.83
N ALA A 19 -14.65 -22.24 -10.17
CA ALA A 19 -15.12 -20.86 -10.19
C ALA A 19 -14.11 -19.98 -9.45
N LYS A 20 -13.58 -18.97 -10.14
CA LYS A 20 -12.86 -17.88 -9.48
C LYS A 20 -13.88 -17.05 -8.71
N LEU A 21 -13.99 -17.29 -7.41
CA LEU A 21 -14.77 -16.43 -6.53
C LEU A 21 -14.15 -15.02 -6.55
N PRO A 22 -14.92 -13.96 -6.82
CA PRO A 22 -14.40 -12.61 -6.73
C PRO A 22 -14.02 -12.30 -5.29
N ALA A 23 -12.90 -11.60 -5.09
CA ALA A 23 -12.52 -11.14 -3.77
C ALA A 23 -13.60 -10.17 -3.24
N GLN A 24 -13.97 -10.33 -1.97
CA GLN A 24 -14.92 -9.43 -1.33
C GLN A 24 -14.28 -8.04 -1.19
N PRO A 25 -14.93 -6.96 -1.66
CA PRO A 25 -14.43 -5.61 -1.43
C PRO A 25 -14.46 -5.32 0.07
N VAL A 26 -13.30 -4.97 0.63
CA VAL A 26 -13.17 -4.53 2.02
C VAL A 26 -13.45 -3.03 2.04
N PRO A 27 -14.49 -2.55 2.73
CA PRO A 27 -14.81 -1.13 2.76
C PRO A 27 -13.77 -0.35 3.58
N ASP A 28 -13.30 0.78 3.03
CA ASP A 28 -12.31 1.65 3.69
C ASP A 28 -12.76 2.17 5.06
N SER A 29 -14.08 2.21 5.28
CA SER A 29 -14.69 2.61 6.56
C SER A 29 -14.17 1.79 7.75
N LEU A 30 -13.77 0.54 7.53
CA LEU A 30 -13.19 -0.33 8.56
C LEU A 30 -11.84 0.18 9.09
N PHE A 31 -11.13 1.00 8.31
CA PHE A 31 -9.81 1.51 8.69
C PHE A 31 -9.82 2.91 9.30
N THR A 32 -11.00 3.53 9.40
CA THR A 32 -11.15 4.93 9.88
C THR A 32 -10.70 5.13 11.33
N ALA A 33 -10.71 4.06 12.15
CA ALA A 33 -10.21 4.10 13.52
C ALA A 33 -8.67 4.06 13.61
N PHE A 34 -7.97 3.68 12.54
CA PHE A 34 -6.50 3.62 12.55
C PHE A 34 -5.90 4.98 12.21
N GLN A 35 -4.87 5.35 12.97
CA GLN A 35 -4.10 6.57 12.74
C GLN A 35 -2.65 6.21 12.47
N TYR A 36 -2.11 6.77 11.39
CA TYR A 36 -0.67 6.73 11.15
C TYR A 36 0.04 7.54 12.23
N ARG A 37 1.10 6.97 12.79
CA ARG A 37 1.99 7.66 13.72
C ARG A 37 3.43 7.43 13.34
N ASN A 38 4.28 8.40 13.62
CA ASN A 38 5.71 8.18 13.54
C ASN A 38 6.12 7.23 14.68
N VAL A 39 6.79 6.13 14.33
CA VAL A 39 7.32 5.16 15.33
C VAL A 39 8.73 5.55 15.79
N GLY A 40 9.36 6.51 15.11
CA GLY A 40 10.72 6.96 15.36
C GLY A 40 11.78 6.14 14.61
N PRO A 41 13.06 6.57 14.65
CA PRO A 41 13.55 7.82 15.25
C PRO A 41 13.11 9.07 14.46
N THR A 42 12.79 10.16 15.16
CA THR A 42 12.32 11.43 14.54
C THR A 42 13.39 12.19 13.75
N ARG A 43 14.61 11.67 13.78
CA ARG A 43 15.80 12.27 13.18
C ARG A 43 16.71 11.14 12.71
N GLY A 44 17.09 11.18 11.45
CA GLY A 44 17.91 10.15 10.83
C GLY A 44 17.95 10.31 9.32
N GLY A 45 19.05 9.83 8.72
CA GLY A 45 19.25 9.85 7.27
C GLY A 45 19.99 11.07 6.74
N ARG A 46 20.33 11.02 5.45
CA ARG A 46 21.08 12.06 4.75
C ARG A 46 20.14 13.11 4.17
N VAL A 47 20.42 14.38 4.46
CA VAL A 47 19.75 15.54 3.85
C VAL A 47 20.58 16.03 2.68
N THR A 48 19.95 16.25 1.52
CA THR A 48 20.63 16.70 0.29
C THR A 48 20.29 18.14 -0.09
N ALA A 49 19.19 18.69 0.44
CA ALA A 49 18.76 20.05 0.16
C ALA A 49 18.08 20.68 1.38
N VAL A 50 18.32 21.99 1.57
CA VAL A 50 17.63 22.83 2.54
C VAL A 50 17.29 24.17 1.91
N CYS A 51 16.15 24.76 2.28
CA CYS A 51 15.71 26.06 1.77
C CYS A 51 14.94 26.83 2.84
N GLY A 52 15.28 28.10 3.05
CA GLY A 52 14.51 29.02 3.89
C GLY A 52 13.61 29.92 3.04
N VAL A 53 12.45 30.31 3.56
CA VAL A 53 11.52 31.22 2.86
C VAL A 53 11.68 32.65 3.36
N ALA A 54 12.30 33.52 2.56
CA ALA A 54 12.56 34.91 2.95
C ALA A 54 11.29 35.68 3.37
N ALA A 55 10.17 35.43 2.70
CA ALA A 55 8.88 36.07 3.01
C ALA A 55 8.21 35.53 4.30
N ARG A 56 8.68 34.40 4.84
CA ARG A 56 8.10 33.72 6.01
C ARG A 56 9.23 33.28 6.96
N PRO A 57 9.72 34.18 7.83
CA PRO A 57 10.70 33.84 8.84
C PRO A 57 10.25 32.62 9.67
N GLY A 58 11.16 31.69 9.97
CA GLY A 58 10.84 30.44 10.66
C GLY A 58 10.34 29.31 9.75
N THR A 59 10.03 29.57 8.48
CA THR A 59 9.68 28.51 7.51
C THR A 59 10.91 28.02 6.76
N TYR A 60 11.27 26.77 7.01
CA TYR A 60 12.35 26.06 6.33
C TYR A 60 11.83 24.74 5.78
N TYR A 61 12.38 24.35 4.62
CA TYR A 61 12.15 23.06 4.00
C TYR A 61 13.45 22.25 3.99
N MET A 62 13.36 20.94 4.24
CA MET A 62 14.47 20.00 4.07
C MET A 62 14.08 18.83 3.16
N GLY A 63 15.00 18.41 2.29
CA GLY A 63 14.87 17.22 1.46
C GLY A 63 15.75 16.09 1.96
N ALA A 64 15.14 14.96 2.34
CA ALA A 64 15.83 13.77 2.83
C ALA A 64 15.96 12.70 1.74
N THR A 65 17.08 11.97 1.74
CA THR A 65 17.28 10.81 0.87
C THR A 65 16.29 9.71 1.26
N GLY A 66 15.27 9.45 0.43
CA GLY A 66 14.24 8.45 0.70
C GLY A 66 13.22 8.83 1.77
N GLY A 67 13.41 9.95 2.47
CA GLY A 67 12.50 10.46 3.51
C GLY A 67 11.56 11.55 3.04
N GLY A 68 11.61 11.95 1.77
CA GLY A 68 10.74 12.99 1.20
C GLY A 68 11.14 14.41 1.61
N VAL A 69 10.15 15.32 1.59
CA VAL A 69 10.32 16.75 1.93
C VAL A 69 9.59 17.06 3.22
N TRP A 70 10.24 17.83 4.08
CA TRP A 70 9.73 18.23 5.40
C TRP A 70 9.74 19.74 5.52
N GLN A 71 8.80 20.28 6.31
CA GLN A 71 8.68 21.70 6.63
C GLN A 71 8.74 21.90 8.14
N THR A 72 9.37 22.98 8.59
CA THR A 72 9.32 23.40 10.00
C THR A 72 7.92 23.85 10.41
N THR A 73 7.64 23.74 11.70
CA THR A 73 6.36 24.11 12.32
C THR A 73 6.58 24.94 13.59
N ASP A 74 7.67 25.71 13.62
CA ASP A 74 8.04 26.59 14.74
C ASP A 74 6.94 27.63 15.03
#